data_AF-A0A3C1BHE1-F1
#
_entry.id   AF-A0A3C1BHE1-F1
#
_cell.length_a   1.000
_cell.length_b   1.000
_cell.length_c   1.000
_cell.angle_alpha   90.00
_cell.angle_beta   90.00
_cell.angle_gamma   90.00
#
_symmetry.space_group_name_H-M   'P 1'
#
loop_
_entity.id
_entity.type
_entity.pdbx_description
1 polymer ?
#
loop_
_entity_poly.entity_id
_entity_poly.type
_entity_poly.pdbx_seq_one_letter_code
_entity_poly.pdbx_strand_id
1 'polypeptide(L)'
;MRIKTIVIILISVLLTVVLMQNKDNVDFNFLWATFRMSKLLMLAFVAAIAFILGLLVGRPKSVKRLGGDVPDNDTEKNETNTLSDEDKDYIN
;
A
#
# COMPACT_ATOMS: atom_id res chain seq x y z
N MET A 1 5.21 31.01 22.57
CA MET A 1 5.09 29.93 21.56
C MET A 1 3.62 29.74 21.20
N ARG A 2 3.32 29.39 19.94
CA ARG A 2 1.94 29.07 19.54
C ARG A 2 1.52 27.75 20.20
N ILE A 3 0.24 27.61 20.55
CA ILE A 3 -0.29 26.39 21.20
C ILE A 3 0.10 25.12 20.44
N LYS A 4 0.11 25.19 19.10
CA LYS A 4 0.53 24.09 18.21
C LYS A 4 1.97 23.63 18.49
N THR A 5 2.89 24.56 18.73
CA THR A 5 4.29 24.25 19.02
C THR A 5 4.43 23.55 20.36
N ILE A 6 3.73 24.03 21.39
CA ILE A 6 3.73 23.41 22.72
C ILE A 6 3.16 21.99 22.65
N VAL A 7 2.06 21.79 21.93
CA VAL A 7 1.45 20.47 21.73
C VAL A 7 2.40 19.52 21.00
N ILE A 8 3.07 19.96 19.92
CA ILE A 8 4.03 19.13 19.18
C ILE A 8 5.21 18.73 20.08
N ILE A 9 5.76 19.66 20.87
CA ILE A 9 6.85 19.38 21.80
C ILE A 9 6.39 18.37 22.85
N LEU A 10 5.22 18.56 23.44
CA LEU A 10 4.67 17.68 24.46
C LEU A 10 4.50 16.25 23.91
N ILE A 11 3.89 16.11 22.73
CA ILE A 11 3.74 14.82 22.04
C ILE A 11 5.11 14.19 21.76
N SER A 12 6.08 14.96 21.27
CA SER A 12 7.42 14.44 20.98
C SER A 12 8.15 13.93 22.23
N VAL A 13 8.06 14.65 23.35
CA VAL A 13 8.64 14.19 24.62
C VAL A 13 7.95 12.91 25.10
N LEU A 14 6.61 12.87 25.07
CA LEU A 14 5.83 11.70 25.46
C LEU A 14 6.17 10.48 24.60
N LEU A 15 6.25 10.66 23.28
CA LEU A 15 6.67 9.63 22.35
C LEU A 15 8.06 9.10 22.68
N THR A 16 9.02 10.00 22.93
CA THR A 16 10.39 9.62 23.30
C THR A 16 10.42 8.79 24.59
N VAL A 17 9.64 9.17 25.61
CA VAL A 17 9.53 8.42 26.86
C VAL A 17 8.97 7.01 26.63
N VAL A 18 7.89 6.90 25.86
CA VAL A 18 7.30 5.59 25.52
C VAL A 18 8.30 4.71 24.79
N LEU A 19 9.05 5.27 23.85
CA LEU A 19 10.10 4.54 23.13
C LEU A 19 11.22 4.09 24.08
N MET A 20 11.67 4.93 25.00
CA MET A 20 12.69 4.55 25.98
C MET A 20 12.20 3.45 26.92
N GLN A 21 10.97 3.53 27.41
CA GLN A 21 10.37 2.52 28.30
C GLN A 21 10.20 1.15 27.63
N ASN A 22 10.01 1.12 26.31
CA ASN A 22 9.81 -0.11 25.55
C ASN A 22 11.09 -0.59 24.81
N LYS A 23 12.26 -0.05 25.17
CA LYS A 23 13.54 -0.42 24.55
C LYS A 23 14.07 -1.78 25.01
N ASP A 24 13.40 -2.44 25.95
CA ASP A 24 13.76 -3.79 26.39
C ASP A 24 13.98 -4.74 25.22
N ASN A 25 14.94 -5.65 25.38
CA ASN A 25 15.21 -6.69 24.41
C ASN A 25 14.26 -7.87 24.60
N VAL A 26 13.86 -8.47 23.49
CA VAL A 26 13.22 -9.78 23.41
C VAL A 26 14.20 -10.74 22.75
N ASP A 27 14.28 -11.94 23.31
CA ASP A 27 15.05 -13.03 22.75
C ASP A 27 14.21 -13.72 21.67
N PHE A 28 14.73 -13.75 20.44
CA PHE A 28 14.10 -14.36 19.29
C PHE A 28 14.89 -15.61 18.89
N ASN A 29 14.29 -16.78 19.11
CA ASN A 29 14.91 -18.06 18.79
C ASN A 29 14.45 -18.50 17.41
N PHE A 30 15.38 -18.58 16.46
CA PHE A 30 15.12 -19.07 15.11
C PHE A 30 16.01 -20.29 14.82
N LEU A 31 15.37 -21.46 14.78
CA LEU A 31 16.04 -22.76 14.65
C LEU A 31 17.10 -22.96 15.75
N TRP A 32 18.37 -22.74 15.43
CA TRP A 32 19.55 -22.90 16.30
C TRP A 32 20.22 -21.57 16.69
N ALA A 33 19.67 -20.43 16.27
CA ALA A 33 20.22 -19.11 16.55
C ALA A 33 19.29 -18.30 17.47
N THR A 34 19.88 -17.61 18.43
CA THR A 34 19.17 -16.71 19.36
C THR A 34 19.58 -15.27 19.07
N PHE A 35 18.64 -14.43 18.67
CA PHE A 35 18.87 -13.02 18.37
C PHE A 35 18.21 -12.14 19.43
N ARG A 36 18.92 -11.11 19.88
CA ARG A 36 18.38 -10.09 20.77
C ARG A 36 17.99 -8.87 19.97
N MET A 37 16.74 -8.47 20.09
CA MET A 37 16.20 -7.31 19.38
C MET A 37 15.23 -6.56 20.30
N SER A 38 15.15 -5.23 20.16
CA SER A 38 14.22 -4.46 20.99
C SER A 38 12.77 -4.80 20.64
N LYS A 39 11.88 -4.80 21.64
CA LYS A 39 10.42 -4.99 21.47
C LYS A 39 9.85 -4.08 20.39
N LEU A 40 10.33 -2.83 20.34
CA LEU A 40 9.93 -1.83 19.34
C LEU A 40 10.28 -2.25 17.91
N LEU A 41 11.50 -2.76 17.69
CA LEU A 41 11.94 -3.17 16.35
C LEU A 41 11.17 -4.41 15.90
N MET A 42 10.94 -5.36 16.81
CA MET A 42 10.07 -6.51 16.57
C MET A 42 8.66 -6.08 16.16
N LEU A 43 8.03 -5.16 16.90
CA LEU A 43 6.69 -4.67 16.60
C LEU A 43 6.63 -3.98 15.23
N ALA A 44 7.60 -3.13 14.93
CA ALA A 44 7.68 -2.43 13.64
C ALA A 44 7.85 -3.41 12.47
N PHE A 45 8.70 -4.44 12.64
CA PHE A 45 8.93 -5.46 11.63
C PHE A 45 7.67 -6.29 11.35
N VAL A 46 6.99 -6.75 12.41
CA VAL A 46 5.72 -7.49 12.29
C VAL A 46 4.64 -6.62 11.63
N ALA A 47 4.51 -5.36 12.04
CA ALA A 47 3.56 -4.43 11.44
C ALA A 47 3.84 -4.20 9.95
N ALA A 48 5.10 -4.05 9.56
CA ALA A 48 5.49 -3.90 8.16
C ALA A 48 5.14 -5.13 7.31
N ILE A 49 5.44 -6.34 7.81
CA ILE A 49 5.07 -7.59 7.11
C ILE A 49 3.56 -7.71 6.99
N ALA A 50 2.82 -7.52 8.09
CA ALA A 50 1.36 -7.60 8.09
C ALA A 50 0.73 -6.58 7.14
N PHE A 51 1.30 -5.37 7.06
CA PHE A 51 0.86 -4.34 6.12
C PHE A 51 1.10 -4.76 4.66
N ILE A 52 2.29 -5.26 4.32
CA ILE A 52 2.61 -5.75 2.97
C ILE A 52 1.69 -6.90 2.57
N LEU A 53 1.51 -7.89 3.46
CA LEU A 53 0.59 -9.00 3.23
C LEU A 53 -0.84 -8.51 3.07
N GLY A 54 -1.27 -7.58 3.91
CA GLY A 54 -2.59 -6.94 3.83
C GLY A 54 -2.81 -6.23 2.49
N LEU A 55 -1.80 -5.51 1.97
CA LEU A 55 -1.86 -4.89 0.65
C LEU A 55 -1.93 -5.92 -0.48
N LEU A 56 -1.16 -7.01 -0.38
CA LEU A 56 -1.14 -8.06 -1.39
C LEU A 56 -2.47 -8.82 -1.45
N VAL A 57 -3.02 -9.19 -0.29
CA VAL A 57 -4.29 -9.90 -0.15
C VAL A 57 -5.47 -8.97 -0.46
N GLY A 58 -5.41 -7.73 0.01
CA GLY A 58 -6.46 -6.73 -0.14
C GLY A 58 -6.51 -6.07 -1.52
N ARG A 59 -5.55 -6.34 -2.41
CA ARG A 59 -5.56 -5.81 -3.77
C ARG A 59 -6.82 -6.32 -4.48
N PRO A 60 -7.81 -5.44 -4.78
CA PRO A 60 -9.00 -5.87 -5.47
C PRO A 60 -8.57 -6.44 -6.81
N LYS A 61 -8.80 -7.75 -7.01
CA LYS A 61 -8.69 -8.32 -8.36
C LYS A 61 -9.77 -7.63 -9.17
N SER A 62 -9.39 -6.90 -10.21
CA SER A 62 -10.33 -6.57 -11.27
C SER A 62 -10.92 -7.88 -11.72
N VAL A 63 -12.19 -8.10 -11.38
CA VAL A 63 -12.98 -9.16 -11.97
C VAL A 63 -12.93 -8.89 -13.47
N LYS A 64 -12.12 -9.67 -14.21
CA LYS A 64 -12.25 -9.75 -15.66
C LYS A 64 -13.69 -10.14 -15.87
N ARG A 65 -14.54 -9.18 -16.24
CA ARG A 65 -15.86 -9.49 -16.77
C ARG A 65 -15.57 -10.38 -17.96
N LEU A 66 -15.99 -11.64 -17.90
CA LEU A 66 -15.97 -12.51 -19.08
C LEU A 66 -16.90 -11.87 -20.10
N GLY A 67 -16.32 -11.06 -20.98
CA GLY A 67 -17.05 -10.25 -21.94
C GLY A 67 -16.07 -9.44 -22.77
N GLY A 68 -15.54 -10.08 -23.81
CA GLY A 68 -14.88 -9.47 -24.96
C GLY A 68 -13.46 -8.95 -24.70
N ASP A 69 -12.47 -9.66 -25.22
CA ASP A 69 -11.16 -9.08 -25.50
C ASP A 69 -11.34 -7.94 -26.52
N VAL A 70 -11.30 -6.69 -26.04
CA VAL A 70 -11.06 -5.53 -26.89
C VAL A 70 -9.55 -5.26 -26.82
N PRO A 71 -8.81 -5.34 -27.94
CA PRO A 71 -7.41 -4.99 -27.94
C PRO A 71 -7.28 -3.48 -27.72
N ASP A 72 -6.58 -3.12 -26.65
CA ASP A 72 -6.22 -1.74 -26.31
C ASP A 72 -5.20 -1.26 -27.36
N ASN A 73 -5.70 -0.67 -28.44
CA ASN A 73 -4.86 0.03 -29.40
C ASN A 73 -4.78 1.48 -28.94
N ASP A 74 -3.60 1.86 -28.47
CA ASP A 74 -3.15 3.23 -28.32
C ASP A 74 -3.53 4.04 -29.56
N THR A 75 -4.51 4.94 -29.47
CA THR A 75 -4.66 6.00 -30.46
C THR A 75 -5.27 7.25 -29.83
N GLU A 76 -4.38 8.16 -29.43
CA GLU A 76 -4.64 9.57 -29.64
C GLU A 76 -5.04 9.80 -31.10
N LYS A 77 -6.32 10.05 -31.36
CA LYS A 77 -6.79 11.15 -32.22
C LYS A 77 -8.30 11.06 -32.38
N ASN A 78 -8.91 12.22 -32.12
CA ASN A 78 -10.12 12.72 -32.75
C ASN A 78 -10.59 11.90 -33.94
N GLU A 79 -11.77 11.31 -33.85
CA GLU A 79 -12.93 11.68 -34.67
C GLU A 79 -14.09 10.75 -34.34
N THR A 80 -15.27 11.35 -34.22
CA THR A 80 -16.56 10.70 -34.02
C THR A 80 -16.86 9.73 -35.17
N ASN A 81 -16.35 8.51 -35.09
CA ASN A 81 -16.74 7.45 -36.01
C ASN A 81 -16.98 6.16 -35.23
N THR A 82 -18.20 6.05 -34.71
CA THR A 82 -18.70 4.90 -33.95
C THR A 82 -19.24 3.78 -34.84
N LEU A 83 -19.05 3.88 -36.16
CA LEU A 83 -19.53 2.90 -37.13
C LEU A 83 -18.39 2.01 -37.62
N SER A 84 -18.68 0.72 -37.74
CA SER A 84 -17.81 -0.27 -38.37
C SER A 84 -17.57 0.09 -39.84
N ASP A 85 -16.43 -0.32 -40.40
CA ASP A 85 -16.15 -0.12 -41.82
C ASP A 85 -17.16 -0.83 -42.72
N GLU A 86 -17.73 -1.94 -42.25
CA GLU A 86 -18.84 -2.65 -42.93
C GLU A 86 -20.15 -1.86 -42.91
N ASP A 87 -20.41 -1.05 -41.88
CA ASP A 87 -21.65 -0.28 -41.75
C ASP A 87 -21.65 0.97 -42.65
N LYS A 88 -20.47 1.46 -43.04
CA LYS A 88 -20.32 2.67 -43.87
C LYS A 88 -20.82 2.48 -45.30
N ASP A 89 -20.71 1.26 -45.83
CA ASP A 89 -21.14 0.91 -47.19
C ASP A 89 -22.67 0.93 -47.36
N TYR A 90 -23.43 0.94 -46.26
CA TYR A 90 -24.90 1.00 -46.28
C TYR A 90 -25.47 2.42 -46.33
N ILE A 91 -24.64 3.45 -46.14
CA ILE A 91 -25.09 4.85 -46.04
C ILE A 91 -24.89 5.60 -47.38
N ASN A 92 -24.25 4.99 -48.38
CA ASN A 92 -23.97 5.58 -49.70
C ASN A 92 -24.91 5.05 -50.80
#